data_AF-A0A0A2WQV6-F1
#
_entry.id   AF-A0A0A2WQV6-F1
#
_cell.length_a   1.000
_cell.length_b   1.000
_cell.length_c   1.000
_cell.angle_alpha   90.00
_cell.angle_beta   90.00
_cell.angle_gamma   90.00
#
_symmetry.space_group_name_H-M   'P 1'
#
loop_
_entity.id
_entity.type
_entity.pdbx_description
1 polymer ?
#
loop_
_entity_poly.entity_id
_entity_poly.type
_entity_poly.pdbx_seq_one_letter_code
_entity_poly.pdbx_strand_id
1 'polypeptide(L)'
;MENYAELFLSDEALTEGLTDEEARELLSWLLGLAEETDEAHLPHLKRLGQEVARLSRDYGVPVDELIALVELAWGEAPPPALRA
;
A
#
# COMPACT_ATOMS: atom_id res chain seq x y z
N MET A 1 -21.09 -6.48 -7.53
CA MET A 1 -19.76 -5.85 -7.55
C MET A 1 -19.55 -5.39 -6.13
N GLU A 2 -18.82 -6.18 -5.35
CA GLU A 2 -18.39 -5.73 -4.02
C GLU A 2 -17.62 -4.42 -4.19
N ASN A 3 -17.95 -3.41 -3.39
CA ASN A 3 -17.36 -2.09 -3.54
C ASN A 3 -15.98 -2.10 -2.88
N TYR A 4 -14.92 -2.45 -3.62
CA TYR A 4 -13.55 -2.53 -3.11
C TYR A 4 -13.11 -1.22 -2.41
N ALA A 5 -13.60 -0.08 -2.90
CA ALA A 5 -13.40 1.21 -2.25
C ALA A 5 -13.99 1.22 -0.84
N GLU A 6 -15.16 0.63 -0.61
CA GLU A 6 -15.78 0.57 0.72
C GLU A 6 -14.96 -0.30 1.70
N LEU A 7 -14.33 -1.38 1.22
CA LEU A 7 -13.46 -2.24 2.04
C LEU A 7 -12.24 -1.49 2.58
N PHE A 8 -11.58 -0.69 1.73
CA PHE A 8 -10.37 0.04 2.10
C PHE A 8 -10.67 1.40 2.77
N LEU A 9 -11.66 2.16 2.27
CA LEU A 9 -12.01 3.47 2.81
C LEU A 9 -12.59 3.41 4.22
N SER A 10 -13.18 2.27 4.60
CA SER A 10 -13.73 2.07 5.95
C SER A 10 -12.68 1.58 6.96
N ASP A 11 -11.44 1.31 6.53
CA ASP A 11 -10.39 0.82 7.40
C ASP A 11 -9.52 1.97 7.92
N GLU A 12 -9.81 2.41 9.14
CA GLU A 12 -9.03 3.45 9.83
C GLU A 12 -7.53 3.09 9.93
N ALA A 13 -7.17 1.81 9.96
CA ALA A 13 -5.77 1.40 10.03
C ALA A 13 -4.96 1.76 8.77
N LEU A 14 -5.63 2.03 7.64
CA LEU A 14 -4.99 2.45 6.38
C LEU A 14 -4.75 3.96 6.30
N THR A 15 -5.33 4.76 7.18
CA THR A 15 -5.27 6.23 7.11
C THR A 15 -4.78 6.87 8.41
N GLU A 16 -4.93 6.20 9.54
CA GLU A 16 -4.51 6.70 10.84
C GLU A 16 -3.01 7.02 10.88
N GLY A 17 -2.68 8.26 11.23
CA GLY A 17 -1.30 8.73 11.39
C GLY A 17 -0.59 9.06 10.07
N LEU A 18 -1.25 8.89 8.93
CA LEU A 18 -0.76 9.34 7.62
C LEU A 18 -1.24 10.76 7.32
N THR A 19 -0.52 11.46 6.46
CA THR A 19 -1.04 12.68 5.83
C THR A 19 -2.12 12.34 4.79
N ASP A 20 -2.95 13.32 4.42
CA ASP A 20 -3.97 13.14 3.37
C ASP A 20 -3.35 12.69 2.03
N GLU A 21 -2.14 13.14 1.73
CA GLU A 21 -1.42 12.75 0.52
C GLU A 21 -1.00 11.27 0.58
N GLU A 22 -0.35 10.86 1.67
CA GLU A 22 0.10 9.48 1.89
C GLU A 22 -1.08 8.50 1.94
N ALA A 23 -2.16 8.88 2.62
CA ALA A 23 -3.39 8.09 2.66
C ALA A 23 -3.99 7.91 1.26
N ARG A 24 -4.05 9.00 0.47
CA ARG A 24 -4.56 8.95 -0.91
C ARG A 24 -3.69 8.06 -1.80
N GLU A 25 -2.37 8.17 -1.66
CA GLU A 25 -1.42 7.37 -2.43
C GLU A 25 -1.54 5.89 -2.11
N LEU A 26 -1.56 5.53 -0.82
CA LEU A 26 -1.74 4.14 -0.37
C LEU A 26 -3.06 3.56 -0.88
N LEU A 27 -4.17 4.30 -0.72
CA LEU A 27 -5.49 3.84 -1.15
C LEU A 27 -5.58 3.70 -2.67
N SER A 28 -5.01 4.63 -3.42
CA SER A 28 -4.98 4.56 -4.89
C SER A 28 -4.20 3.32 -5.37
N TRP A 29 -3.07 3.02 -4.73
CA TRP A 29 -2.27 1.86 -5.06
C TRP A 29 -2.99 0.54 -4.73
N LEU A 30 -3.58 0.42 -3.53
CA LEU A 30 -4.36 -0.77 -3.13
C LEU A 30 -5.56 -1.01 -4.03
N LEU A 31 -6.25 0.05 -4.46
CA LEU A 31 -7.36 -0.03 -5.40
C LEU A 31 -6.91 -0.55 -6.76
N GLY A 32 -5.78 -0.05 -7.28
CA GLY A 32 -5.19 -0.56 -8.52
C GLY A 32 -4.87 -2.06 -8.43
N LEU A 33 -4.25 -2.50 -7.33
CA LEU A 33 -3.98 -3.92 -7.11
C LEU A 33 -5.26 -4.76 -6.95
N ALA A 34 -6.30 -4.20 -6.34
CA ALA A 34 -7.58 -4.88 -6.16
C ALA A 34 -8.34 -5.07 -7.48
N GLU A 35 -8.20 -4.15 -8.43
CA GLU A 35 -8.78 -4.28 -9.78
C GLU A 35 -8.13 -5.42 -10.59
N GLU A 36 -6.87 -5.76 -10.30
CA GLU A 36 -6.10 -6.77 -11.01
C GLU A 36 -6.09 -8.15 -10.34
N THR A 37 -6.67 -8.27 -9.14
CA THR A 37 -6.61 -9.50 -8.32
C THR A 37 -7.99 -10.17 -8.16
N ASP A 38 -7.98 -11.42 -7.71
CA ASP A 38 -9.20 -12.16 -7.34
C ASP A 38 -9.68 -11.78 -5.93
N GLU A 39 -10.99 -11.79 -5.69
CA GLU A 39 -11.64 -11.45 -4.40
C GLU A 39 -11.01 -12.22 -3.22
N ALA A 40 -10.57 -13.46 -3.46
CA ALA A 40 -9.89 -14.30 -2.48
C ALA A 40 -8.60 -13.67 -1.91
N HIS A 41 -7.97 -12.74 -2.63
CA HIS A 41 -6.71 -12.09 -2.24
C HIS A 41 -6.91 -10.73 -1.57
N LEU A 42 -8.13 -10.18 -1.54
CA LEU A 42 -8.42 -8.89 -0.92
C LEU A 42 -8.03 -8.81 0.57
N PRO A 43 -8.22 -9.86 1.41
CA PRO A 43 -7.74 -9.82 2.79
C PRO A 43 -6.21 -9.67 2.90
N HIS A 44 -5.47 -10.21 1.92
CA HIS A 44 -4.02 -10.07 1.87
C HIS A 44 -3.59 -8.67 1.46
N LEU A 45 -4.26 -8.06 0.47
CA LEU A 45 -4.03 -6.66 0.09
C LEU A 45 -4.35 -5.70 1.24
N LYS A 46 -5.46 -5.93 1.94
CA LYS A 46 -5.82 -5.14 3.12
C LYS A 46 -4.72 -5.20 4.18
N ARG A 47 -4.24 -6.41 4.50
CA ARG A 47 -3.14 -6.58 5.46
C ARG A 47 -1.86 -5.89 5.00
N LEU A 48 -1.50 -6.03 3.72
CA LEU A 48 -0.34 -5.33 3.15
C LEU A 48 -0.44 -3.81 3.35
N GLY A 49 -1.60 -3.23 3.01
CA GLY A 49 -1.84 -1.81 3.20
C GLY A 49 -1.67 -1.36 4.65
N GLN A 50 -2.20 -2.14 5.60
CA GLN A 50 -2.05 -1.85 7.04
C GLN A 50 -0.59 -1.89 7.48
N GLU A 51 0.20 -2.82 6.95
CA GLU A 51 1.63 -2.91 7.25
C GLU A 51 2.40 -1.71 6.66
N VAL A 52 2.07 -1.26 5.45
CA VAL A 52 2.65 -0.05 4.84
C VAL A 52 2.30 1.18 5.67
N ALA A 53 1.03 1.38 6.02
CA ALA A 53 0.59 2.49 6.86
C ALA A 53 1.26 2.48 8.24
N ARG A 54 1.40 1.30 8.86
CA ARG A 54 2.12 1.16 10.13
C ARG A 54 3.59 1.52 9.98
N LEU A 55 4.27 1.03 8.94
CA LEU A 55 5.69 1.32 8.73
C LEU A 55 5.94 2.81 8.49
N SER A 56 5.08 3.46 7.70
CA SER A 56 5.17 4.89 7.46
C SER A 56 5.01 5.69 8.76
N ARG A 57 3.97 5.37 9.55
CA ARG A 57 3.70 6.00 10.85
C ARG A 57 4.82 5.79 11.88
N ASP A 58 5.25 4.55 12.06
CA ASP A 58 6.16 4.17 13.15
C ASP A 58 7.60 4.61 12.87
N TYR A 59 7.99 4.68 11.60
CA TYR A 59 9.38 4.95 11.19
C TYR A 59 9.56 6.23 10.38
N GLY A 60 8.48 6.95 10.05
CA GLY A 60 8.52 8.20 9.28
C GLY A 60 8.95 8.01 7.82
N VAL A 61 8.81 6.80 7.28
CA VAL A 61 9.15 6.51 5.87
C VAL A 61 7.96 6.91 4.99
N PRO A 62 8.18 7.68 3.91
CA PRO A 62 7.11 8.03 2.97
C PRO A 62 6.41 6.78 2.39
N VAL A 63 5.09 6.88 2.19
CA VAL A 63 4.28 5.78 1.64
C VAL A 63 4.73 5.37 0.24
N ASP A 64 5.05 6.34 -0.63
CA ASP A 64 5.56 6.10 -1.99
C ASP A 64 6.87 5.29 -1.98
N GLU A 65 7.80 5.60 -1.07
CA GLU A 65 9.04 4.85 -0.91
C GLU A 65 8.79 3.40 -0.48
N LEU A 66 7.85 3.17 0.44
CA LEU A 66 7.46 1.83 0.87
C LEU A 66 6.78 1.04 -0.24
N ILE A 67 5.89 1.67 -1.01
CA ILE A 67 5.27 1.08 -2.20
C ILE A 67 6.34 0.69 -3.22
N ALA A 68 7.28 1.58 -3.52
CA ALA A 68 8.36 1.30 -4.46
C ALA A 68 9.24 0.13 -4.02
N LEU A 69 9.53 -0.01 -2.72
CA LEU A 69 10.27 -1.17 -2.18
C LEU A 69 9.49 -2.48 -2.36
N VAL A 70 8.19 -2.43 -2.14
CA VAL A 70 7.30 -3.57 -2.28
C VAL A 70 7.19 -3.98 -3.76
N GLU A 71 7.01 -3.03 -4.67
CA GLU A 71 7.02 -3.27 -6.13
C GLU A 71 8.36 -3.81 -6.62
N LEU A 72 9.47 -3.28 -6.09
CA LEU A 72 10.80 -3.80 -6.37
C LEU A 72 10.95 -5.26 -5.93
N ALA A 73 10.42 -5.62 -4.77
CA ALA A 73 10.45 -6.99 -4.26
C ALA A 73 9.52 -7.94 -5.04
N TRP A 74 8.44 -7.42 -5.63
CA TRP A 74 7.53 -8.18 -6.49
C TRP A 74 8.00 -8.33 -7.93
N GLY A 75 8.77 -7.38 -8.45
CA GLY A 75 9.33 -7.45 -9.79
C GLY A 75 10.61 -8.27 -9.88
N GLU A 76 11.00 -8.65 -11.10
CA GLU A 76 12.37 -9.07 -11.43
C GLU A 76 13.33 -7.85 -11.62
N ALA A 77 12.96 -6.67 -11.12
CA ALA A 77 13.78 -5.48 -11.29
C ALA A 77 14.99 -5.54 -10.34
N PRO A 78 16.23 -5.37 -10.84
CA PRO A 78 17.40 -5.34 -9.97
C PRO A 78 17.30 -4.13 -9.02
N PRO A 79 17.71 -4.29 -7.74
CA PRO A 79 17.66 -3.19 -6.78
C PRO A 79 18.41 -1.96 -7.31
N PRO A 80 17.93 -0.74 -7.01
CA PRO A 80 18.61 0.47 -7.42
C PRO A 80 20.03 0.44 -6.87
N ALA A 81 21.01 0.56 -7.76
CA ALA A 81 22.42 0.57 -7.37
C ALA A 81 22.66 1.77 -6.44
N LEU A 82 22.95 1.48 -5.17
CA LEU A 82 23.44 2.48 -4.22
C LEU A 82 24.71 3.09 -4.80
N ARG A 83 24.65 4.36 -5.19
CA ARG A 83 25.84 5.12 -5.58
C ARG A 83 26.59 5.48 -4.31
N ALA A 84 27.72 4.80 -4.11
CA ALA A 84 28.73 5.14 -3.11
C ALA A 84 29.48 6.43 -3.49
#